data_AF-A0A3M2XRN7-F1
#
_entry.id   AF-A0A3M2XRN7-F1
#
_cell.length_a   1.000
_cell.length_b   1.000
_cell.length_c   1.000
_cell.angle_alpha   90.00
_cell.angle_beta   90.00
_cell.angle_gamma   90.00
#
_symmetry.space_group_name_H-M   'P 1'
#
loop_
_entity.id
_entity.type
_entity.pdbx_description
1 polymer ?
#
loop_
_entity_poly.entity_id
_entity_poly.type
_entity_poly.pdbx_seq_one_letter_code
_entity_poly.pdbx_strand_id
1 'polypeptide(L)'
;MPLRCVQQHSGRRRRSAATVSQCGTQAGGERMNPFTYSKPTDVSAAVNLSGPATRFIAGGTNLLDLMKENVTQPEHLIDITGLPLRDVSETASGGLMIGALVSNADLAYHPLIEARYPLLSKAVLAGASPQLRNMA
;
A
#
# COMPACT_ATOMS: atom_id res chain seq x y z
N MET A 1 -15.86 23.93 34.56
CA MET A 1 -16.35 23.63 35.92
C MET A 1 -17.83 24.02 35.96
N PRO A 2 -18.73 23.03 35.87
CA PRO A 2 -19.44 22.62 37.08
C PRO A 2 -19.28 21.13 37.38
N LEU A 3 -19.45 20.81 38.66
CA LEU A 3 -19.12 19.56 39.32
C LEU A 3 -20.25 18.52 39.22
N ARG A 4 -19.82 17.27 38.92
CA ARG A 4 -20.29 15.95 39.39
C ARG A 4 -21.80 15.66 39.51
N CYS A 5 -22.20 14.54 38.90
CA CYS A 5 -22.88 13.47 39.65
C CYS A 5 -22.36 12.11 39.16
N VAL A 6 -21.84 11.32 40.10
CA VAL A 6 -21.42 9.92 39.95
C VAL A 6 -22.61 9.08 40.37
N GLN A 7 -23.13 8.24 39.48
CA GLN A 7 -24.03 7.15 39.86
C GLN A 7 -23.51 5.85 39.24
N GLN A 8 -22.90 5.03 40.09
CA GLN A 8 -22.63 3.63 39.80
C GLN A 8 -23.95 2.87 39.89
N HIS A 9 -24.29 2.05 38.88
CA HIS A 9 -25.14 0.88 39.09
C HIS A 9 -24.70 -0.28 38.20
N SER A 10 -24.24 -1.30 38.89
CA SER A 10 -24.11 -2.70 38.50
C SER A 10 -25.39 -3.24 37.87
N GLY A 11 -25.26 -3.98 36.77
CA GLY A 11 -26.42 -4.58 36.10
C GLY A 11 -26.07 -5.42 34.88
N ARG A 12 -25.45 -6.59 35.10
CA ARG A 12 -25.24 -7.63 34.08
C ARG A 12 -26.61 -8.14 33.59
N ARG A 13 -27.04 -7.76 32.39
CA ARG A 13 -28.15 -8.41 31.68
C ARG A 13 -27.68 -8.91 30.32
N ARG A 14 -27.52 -10.24 30.23
CA ARG A 14 -27.54 -10.99 28.97
C ARG A 14 -28.96 -10.94 28.39
N ARG A 15 -29.09 -10.55 27.12
CA ARG A 15 -30.19 -10.85 26.17
C ARG A 15 -29.67 -10.39 24.81
N SER A 16 -29.27 -11.34 23.96
CA SER A 16 -30.10 -12.04 22.97
C SER A 16 -30.04 -11.29 21.64
N ALA A 17 -29.72 -12.06 20.60
CA ALA A 17 -29.48 -11.61 19.23
C ALA A 17 -30.65 -10.80 18.71
N ALA A 18 -30.42 -9.50 18.51
CA ALA A 18 -31.30 -8.65 17.74
C ALA A 18 -30.77 -8.60 16.31
N THR A 19 -31.47 -9.30 15.42
CA THR A 19 -31.39 -9.14 13.98
C THR A 19 -31.47 -7.65 13.64
N VAL A 20 -30.37 -7.07 13.18
CA VAL A 20 -30.36 -5.74 12.60
C VAL A 20 -31.06 -5.86 11.24
N SER A 21 -32.36 -5.57 11.25
CA SER A 21 -33.12 -5.28 10.04
C SER A 21 -32.49 -4.05 9.39
N GLN A 22 -31.78 -4.24 8.28
CA GLN A 22 -31.22 -3.13 7.51
C GLN A 22 -32.36 -2.40 6.81
N CYS A 23 -32.76 -1.28 7.41
CA CYS A 23 -33.45 -0.19 6.74
C CYS A 23 -32.54 0.28 5.60
N GLY A 24 -33.04 0.18 4.37
CA GLY A 24 -32.31 0.60 3.17
C GLY A 24 -31.99 2.08 3.21
N THR A 25 -30.76 2.42 2.85
CA THR A 25 -30.39 3.76 2.44
C THR A 25 -29.46 3.63 1.25
N GLN A 26 -29.99 3.93 0.06
CA GLN A 26 -29.15 4.19 -1.09
C GLN A 26 -28.32 5.44 -0.78
N ALA A 27 -27.00 5.28 -0.78
CA ALA A 27 -26.06 6.38 -0.81
C ALA A 27 -25.18 6.18 -2.06
N GLY A 28 -25.55 6.86 -3.14
CA GLY A 28 -24.70 7.02 -4.31
C GLY A 28 -23.49 7.89 -3.92
N GLY A 29 -22.46 7.23 -3.42
CA GLY A 29 -21.12 7.74 -3.21
C GLY A 29 -20.19 6.55 -3.35
N GLU A 30 -19.39 6.55 -4.43
CA GLU A 30 -18.50 5.49 -4.86
C GLU A 30 -17.64 4.97 -3.69
N ARG A 31 -18.04 3.83 -3.11
CA ARG A 31 -17.18 3.11 -2.18
C ARG A 31 -16.34 2.14 -2.99
N MET A 32 -15.02 2.22 -2.81
CA MET A 32 -14.06 1.27 -3.37
C MET A 32 -14.51 -0.17 -3.09
N ASN A 33 -14.40 -1.04 -4.11
CA ASN A 33 -14.78 -2.43 -4.00
C ASN A 33 -14.01 -3.13 -2.86
N PRO A 34 -14.67 -4.00 -2.08
CA PRO A 34 -13.98 -4.82 -1.09
C PRO A 34 -12.89 -5.69 -1.74
N PHE A 35 -11.74 -5.77 -1.09
CA PHE A 35 -10.62 -6.63 -1.49
C PHE A 35 -10.04 -7.34 -0.28
N THR A 36 -9.42 -8.49 -0.53
CA THR A 36 -8.59 -9.18 0.47
C THR A 36 -7.16 -8.64 0.44
N TYR A 37 -6.40 -8.85 1.53
CA TYR A 37 -5.05 -8.31 1.67
C TYR A 37 -4.12 -9.35 2.31
N SER A 38 -2.94 -9.53 1.74
CA SER A 38 -1.89 -10.38 2.28
C SER A 38 -0.54 -9.65 2.33
N LYS A 39 0.28 -10.00 3.32
CA LYS A 39 1.65 -9.51 3.47
C LYS A 39 2.60 -10.70 3.63
N PRO A 40 3.05 -11.31 2.52
CA PRO A 40 3.95 -12.46 2.55
C PRO A 40 5.32 -12.09 3.15
N THR A 41 5.99 -13.09 3.71
CA THR A 41 7.30 -12.93 4.36
C THR A 41 8.49 -13.11 3.41
N ASP A 42 8.26 -13.65 2.22
CA ASP A 42 9.28 -13.89 1.21
C ASP A 42 8.70 -13.79 -0.22
N VAL A 43 9.60 -13.70 -1.20
CA VAL A 43 9.25 -13.51 -2.61
C VAL A 43 8.48 -14.70 -3.17
N SER A 44 8.86 -15.93 -2.81
CA SER A 44 8.20 -17.14 -3.30
C SER A 44 6.75 -17.21 -2.83
N ALA A 45 6.51 -16.91 -1.56
CA ALA A 45 5.16 -16.77 -1.01
C ALA A 45 4.34 -15.69 -1.71
N ALA A 46 4.95 -14.53 -2.02
CA ALA A 46 4.30 -13.47 -2.79
C ALA A 46 3.90 -13.93 -4.20
N VAL A 47 4.80 -14.60 -4.91
CA VAL A 47 4.54 -15.11 -6.27
C VAL A 47 3.45 -16.18 -6.25
N ASN A 48 3.45 -17.06 -5.25
CA ASN A 48 2.45 -18.13 -5.10
C ASN A 48 1.02 -17.60 -4.86
N LEU A 49 0.88 -16.39 -4.31
CA LEU A 49 -0.41 -15.73 -4.10
C LEU A 49 -0.91 -14.96 -5.34
N SER A 50 -0.07 -14.85 -6.38
CA SER A 50 -0.42 -14.11 -7.60
C SER A 50 -1.52 -14.81 -8.41
N GLY A 51 -2.29 -14.04 -9.15
CA GLY A 51 -3.41 -14.54 -9.95
C GLY A 51 -4.06 -13.43 -10.77
N PRO A 52 -5.03 -13.76 -11.65
CA PRO A 52 -5.62 -12.80 -12.58
C PRO A 52 -6.26 -11.57 -11.91
N ALA A 53 -6.95 -11.80 -10.78
CA ALA A 53 -7.63 -10.77 -9.99
C ALA A 53 -6.77 -10.18 -8.86
N THR A 54 -5.48 -10.52 -8.81
CA THR A 54 -4.55 -10.08 -7.77
C THR A 54 -3.68 -8.93 -8.28
N ARG A 55 -3.34 -7.97 -7.42
CA ARG A 55 -2.33 -6.95 -7.71
C ARG A 55 -1.31 -6.85 -6.57
N PHE A 56 -0.05 -6.66 -6.95
CA PHE A 56 0.98 -6.30 -5.98
C PHE A 56 0.85 -4.82 -5.62
N ILE A 57 1.12 -4.49 -4.35
CA ILE A 57 1.15 -3.12 -3.86
C ILE A 57 2.46 -2.85 -3.12
N ALA A 58 3.02 -1.68 -3.39
CA ALA A 58 4.17 -1.11 -2.69
C ALA A 58 3.78 0.26 -2.12
N GLY A 59 4.28 1.36 -2.69
CA GLY A 59 3.92 2.73 -2.31
C GLY A 59 2.44 3.09 -2.47
N GLY A 60 1.71 2.38 -3.34
CA GLY A 60 0.28 2.58 -3.57
C GLY A 60 -0.08 3.88 -4.30
N THR A 61 0.90 4.71 -4.67
CA THR A 61 0.74 6.05 -5.25
C THR A 61 0.04 6.09 -6.60
N ASN A 62 -0.04 4.97 -7.32
CA ASN A 62 -0.81 4.85 -8.56
C ASN A 62 -1.99 3.89 -8.39
N LEU A 63 -1.75 2.70 -7.84
CA LEU A 63 -2.77 1.65 -7.74
C LEU A 63 -3.97 2.07 -6.89
N LEU A 64 -3.75 2.70 -5.74
CA LEU A 64 -4.87 3.08 -4.85
C LEU A 64 -5.76 4.15 -5.48
N ASP A 65 -5.19 5.06 -6.27
CA ASP A 65 -5.96 6.09 -6.96
C ASP A 65 -6.78 5.47 -8.11
N LEU A 66 -6.19 4.55 -8.88
CA LEU A 66 -6.92 3.77 -9.90
C LEU A 66 -8.06 2.93 -9.30
N MET A 67 -7.91 2.46 -8.06
CA MET A 67 -8.97 1.72 -7.37
C MET A 67 -10.10 2.65 -6.91
N LYS A 68 -9.80 3.89 -6.49
CA LYS A 68 -10.84 4.86 -6.07
C LYS A 68 -11.70 5.28 -7.25
N GLU A 69 -11.07 5.49 -8.40
CA GLU A 69 -11.73 5.83 -9.67
C GLU A 69 -12.36 4.60 -10.36
N ASN A 70 -12.43 3.44 -9.68
CA ASN A 70 -12.96 2.18 -10.19
C ASN A 70 -12.35 1.68 -11.52
N VAL A 71 -11.18 2.22 -11.93
CA VAL A 71 -10.44 1.81 -13.14
C VAL A 71 -9.81 0.43 -12.95
N THR A 72 -9.32 0.15 -11.75
CA THR A 72 -8.74 -1.16 -11.38
C THR A 72 -9.47 -1.73 -10.17
N GLN A 73 -9.97 -2.95 -10.29
CA GLN A 73 -10.82 -3.58 -9.26
C GLN A 73 -10.26 -4.96 -8.88
N PRO A 74 -9.10 -5.02 -8.19
CA PRO A 74 -8.52 -6.29 -7.77
C PRO A 74 -9.32 -6.88 -6.60
N GLU A 75 -9.47 -8.20 -6.60
CA GLU A 75 -10.09 -8.93 -5.48
C GLU A 75 -9.11 -9.20 -4.35
N HIS A 76 -7.80 -9.15 -4.65
CA HIS A 76 -6.72 -9.40 -3.70
C HIS A 76 -5.53 -8.46 -3.93
N LEU A 77 -5.03 -7.86 -2.84
CA LEU A 77 -3.78 -7.12 -2.82
C LEU A 77 -2.69 -7.90 -2.08
N ILE A 78 -1.50 -7.97 -2.68
CA ILE A 78 -0.29 -8.52 -2.07
C ILE A 78 0.67 -7.37 -1.78
N ASP A 79 0.84 -7.03 -0.50
CA ASP A 79 1.79 -6.02 -0.06
C ASP A 79 3.20 -6.61 0.00
N ILE A 80 4.07 -6.11 -0.89
CA ILE A 80 5.45 -6.54 -0.98
C ILE A 80 6.41 -5.66 -0.17
N THR A 81 5.95 -4.58 0.48
CA THR A 81 6.83 -3.64 1.21
C THR A 81 7.66 -4.29 2.32
N GLY A 82 7.24 -5.45 2.83
CA GLY A 82 8.00 -6.23 3.82
C GLY A 82 9.16 -7.04 3.26
N LEU A 83 9.28 -7.18 1.94
CA LEU A 83 10.30 -8.03 1.32
C LEU A 83 11.66 -7.32 1.21
N PRO A 84 12.77 -8.07 1.24
CA PRO A 84 14.12 -7.51 1.15
C PRO A 84 14.51 -7.22 -0.30
N LEU A 85 13.78 -6.31 -0.96
CA LEU A 85 13.97 -5.95 -2.38
C LEU A 85 14.42 -4.50 -2.56
N ARG A 86 15.24 -3.99 -1.63
CA ARG A 86 15.66 -2.57 -1.55
C ARG A 86 17.11 -2.32 -1.93
N ASP A 87 17.81 -3.33 -2.43
CA ASP A 87 19.23 -3.21 -2.70
C ASP A 87 19.50 -2.69 -4.12
N VAL A 88 20.55 -1.88 -4.25
CA VAL A 88 21.15 -1.52 -5.53
C VAL A 88 22.57 -2.12 -5.55
N SER A 89 22.85 -2.99 -6.51
CA SER A 89 24.12 -3.72 -6.57
C SER A 89 24.69 -3.77 -7.98
N GLU A 90 26.00 -3.91 -8.09
CA GLU A 90 26.67 -4.06 -9.40
C GLU A 90 26.48 -5.46 -9.95
N THR A 91 26.31 -5.58 -11.27
CA THR A 91 26.21 -6.87 -11.96
C THR A 91 27.56 -7.29 -12.52
N ALA A 92 27.76 -8.59 -12.70
CA ALA A 92 28.98 -9.14 -13.33
C ALA A 92 29.21 -8.64 -14.77
N SER A 93 28.14 -8.23 -15.45
CA SER A 93 28.18 -7.61 -16.79
C SER A 93 28.55 -6.11 -16.76
N GLY A 94 28.86 -5.55 -15.59
CA GLY A 94 29.22 -4.15 -15.43
C GLY A 94 28.03 -3.19 -15.41
N GLY A 95 26.81 -3.67 -15.14
CA GLY A 95 25.62 -2.84 -14.94
C GLY A 95 25.27 -2.66 -13.46
N LEU A 96 24.04 -2.21 -13.20
CA LEU A 96 23.43 -2.20 -11.87
C LEU A 96 22.12 -3.01 -11.87
N MET A 97 21.90 -3.75 -10.80
CA MET A 97 20.61 -4.33 -10.44
C MET A 97 19.96 -3.40 -9.41
N ILE A 98 18.74 -2.94 -9.69
CA ILE A 98 17.96 -2.07 -8.80
C ILE A 98 16.81 -2.90 -8.24
N GLY A 99 16.72 -2.98 -6.93
CA GLY A 99 15.63 -3.66 -6.23
C GLY A 99 14.28 -3.00 -6.49
N ALA A 100 13.23 -3.82 -6.60
CA ALA A 100 11.88 -3.36 -6.93
C ALA A 100 11.22 -2.48 -5.85
N LEU A 101 11.80 -2.41 -4.64
CA LEU A 101 11.32 -1.59 -3.52
C LEU A 101 12.27 -0.44 -3.16
N VAL A 102 13.28 -0.18 -3.98
CA VAL A 102 14.05 1.07 -3.88
C VAL A 102 13.09 2.21 -4.19
N SER A 103 12.92 3.15 -3.25
CA SER A 103 12.05 4.29 -3.51
C SER A 103 12.63 5.17 -4.61
N ASN A 104 11.78 5.88 -5.34
CA ASN A 104 12.23 6.86 -6.33
C ASN A 104 13.17 7.91 -5.70
N ALA A 105 12.92 8.31 -4.46
CA ALA A 105 13.82 9.22 -3.73
C ALA A 105 15.20 8.58 -3.49
N ASP A 106 15.24 7.37 -2.93
CA ASP A 106 16.50 6.66 -2.65
C ASP A 106 17.27 6.39 -3.94
N LEU A 107 16.58 6.01 -5.02
CA LEU A 107 17.19 5.76 -6.32
C LEU A 107 17.84 7.02 -6.90
N ALA A 108 17.13 8.16 -6.82
CA ALA A 108 17.59 9.42 -7.37
C ALA A 108 18.86 9.94 -6.69
N TYR A 109 18.99 9.70 -5.38
CA TYR A 109 20.13 10.13 -4.56
C TYR A 109 21.15 9.01 -4.30
N HIS A 110 21.01 7.85 -4.95
CA HIS A 110 21.93 6.74 -4.74
C HIS A 110 23.30 7.06 -5.36
N PRO A 111 24.42 6.95 -4.62
CA PRO A 111 25.74 7.37 -5.11
C PRO A 111 26.17 6.71 -6.43
N LEU A 112 25.91 5.41 -6.60
CA LEU A 112 26.21 4.70 -7.85
C LEU A 112 25.35 5.19 -9.02
N ILE A 113 24.12 5.63 -8.75
CA ILE A 113 23.20 6.13 -9.79
C ILE A 113 23.62 7.53 -10.21
N GLU A 114 23.92 8.42 -9.27
CA GLU A 114 24.43 9.76 -9.58
C GLU A 114 25.75 9.70 -10.37
N ALA A 115 26.66 8.80 -9.99
CA ALA A 115 27.96 8.67 -10.63
C ALA A 115 27.89 8.04 -12.02
N ARG A 116 27.10 6.97 -12.19
CA ARG A 116 27.13 6.13 -13.41
C ARG A 116 25.94 6.36 -14.35
N TYR A 117 24.80 6.80 -13.80
CA TYR A 117 23.54 7.00 -14.53
C TYR A 117 22.86 8.34 -14.18
N PRO A 118 23.56 9.49 -14.30
CA PRO A 118 23.04 10.79 -13.85
C PRO A 118 21.74 11.23 -14.56
N LEU A 119 21.50 10.75 -15.77
CA LEU A 119 20.24 11.00 -16.48
C LEU A 119 19.04 10.34 -15.77
N LEU A 120 19.22 9.15 -15.19
CA LEU A 120 18.18 8.45 -14.43
C LEU A 120 17.81 9.24 -13.17
N SER A 121 18.81 9.69 -12.40
CA SER A 121 18.58 10.54 -11.22
C SER A 121 17.78 11.80 -11.58
N LYS A 122 18.21 12.53 -12.63
CA LYS A 122 17.51 13.74 -13.10
C LYS A 122 16.08 13.45 -13.58
N ALA A 123 15.87 12.35 -14.28
CA ALA A 123 14.54 11.96 -14.76
C ALA A 123 13.59 11.70 -13.59
N VAL A 124 14.06 11.01 -12.55
CA VAL A 124 13.25 10.75 -11.36
C VAL A 124 12.93 12.05 -10.61
N LEU A 125 13.91 12.95 -10.43
CA LEU A 125 13.71 14.22 -9.72
C LEU A 125 12.81 15.20 -10.47
N ALA A 126 12.75 15.12 -11.79
CA ALA A 126 11.87 15.94 -12.61
C ALA A 126 10.38 15.53 -12.51
N GLY A 127 10.09 14.32 -12.03
CA GLY A 127 8.74 13.77 -11.94
C GLY A 127 8.16 13.77 -10.52
N ALA A 128 6.85 14.01 -10.41
CA ALA A 128 6.08 13.95 -9.17
C ALA A 128 6.54 14.92 -8.06
N SER A 129 5.89 14.85 -6.90
CA SER A 129 6.30 15.59 -5.70
C SER A 129 7.28 14.76 -4.84
N PRO A 130 8.07 15.40 -3.94
CA PRO A 130 8.92 14.67 -3.01
C PRO A 130 8.19 13.61 -2.19
N GLN A 131 6.95 13.90 -1.77
CA GLN A 131 6.12 12.99 -0.97
C GLN A 131 5.80 11.72 -1.76
N LEU A 132 5.45 11.87 -3.04
CA LEU A 132 5.17 10.72 -3.90
C LEU A 132 6.45 9.94 -4.19
N ARG A 133 7.59 10.61 -4.41
CA ARG A 133 8.89 9.93 -4.63
C ARG A 133 9.39 9.14 -3.42
N ASN A 134 9.07 9.58 -2.21
CA ASN A 134 9.43 8.84 -0.99
C ASN A 134 8.61 7.55 -0.84
N MET A 135 7.42 7.48 -1.46
CA MET A 135 6.55 6.32 -1.38
C MET A 135 6.67 5.40 -2.60
N ALA A 136 6.89 5.97 -3.78
CA ALA A 136 6.88 5.30 -5.07
C ALA A 136 8.13 4.45 -5.32
#